data_AF-A0A402AJY5-F1
#
_entry.id   AF-A0A402AJY5-F1
#
_cell.length_a   1.000
_cell.length_b   1.000
_cell.length_c   1.000
_cell.angle_alpha   90.00
_cell.angle_beta   90.00
_cell.angle_gamma   90.00
#
_symmetry.space_group_name_H-M   'P 1'
#
loop_
_entity.id
_entity.type
_entity.pdbx_description
1 polymer ?
#
loop_
_entity_poly.entity_id
_entity_poly.type
_entity_poly.pdbx_seq_one_letter_code
_entity_poly.pdbx_strand_id
1 'polypeptide(L)'
;MVVLPTIPLQPHELIPWYEQAIKQHLNEHSSSLTVLTAREVADLFPLPQKKEVGVQEIKAAEKALEQLASKGLLCRREIQGEARYIND
;
A
#
# COMPACT_ATOMS: atom_id res chain seq x y z
N MET A 1 -13.55 0.16 -13.04
CA MET A 1 -14.09 -0.59 -11.88
C MET A 1 -12.87 -1.20 -11.22
N VAL A 2 -12.46 -0.72 -10.04
CA VAL A 2 -11.22 -1.20 -9.40
C VAL A 2 -11.46 -2.64 -8.94
N VAL A 3 -10.84 -3.60 -9.61
CA VAL A 3 -10.83 -4.99 -9.18
C VAL A 3 -9.78 -5.11 -8.07
N LEU A 4 -10.22 -4.84 -6.84
CA LEU A 4 -9.38 -5.12 -5.68
C LEU A 4 -9.00 -6.62 -5.70
N PRO A 5 -7.73 -6.96 -5.48
CA PRO A 5 -7.30 -8.36 -5.47
C PRO A 5 -8.05 -9.12 -4.37
N THR A 6 -8.21 -10.43 -4.55
CA THR A 6 -8.92 -11.29 -3.59
C THR A 6 -8.33 -11.11 -2.20
N ILE A 7 -9.18 -10.76 -1.24
CA ILE A 7 -8.79 -10.38 0.12
C ILE A 7 -8.06 -11.56 0.78
N PRO A 8 -6.88 -11.32 1.39
CA PRO A 8 -6.07 -12.39 1.93
C PRO A 8 -6.76 -12.94 3.18
N LEU A 9 -6.90 -14.26 3.24
CA LEU A 9 -7.45 -14.97 4.38
C LEU A 9 -6.40 -15.23 5.47
N GLN A 10 -5.11 -15.12 5.11
CA GLN A 10 -3.99 -15.42 6.00
C GLN A 10 -3.05 -14.22 6.20
N PRO A 11 -2.48 -14.07 7.41
CA PRO A 11 -1.64 -12.91 7.74
C PRO A 11 -0.32 -12.86 6.96
N HIS A 12 0.16 -13.99 6.44
CA HIS A 12 1.37 -14.02 5.61
C HIS A 12 1.12 -13.52 4.18
N GLU A 13 -0.13 -13.52 3.72
CA GLU A 13 -0.53 -13.05 2.39
C GLU A 13 -0.87 -11.55 2.39
N LEU A 14 -0.90 -10.90 3.55
CA LEU A 14 -1.19 -9.47 3.69
C LEU A 14 -0.20 -8.61 2.91
N ILE A 15 1.10 -8.86 3.08
CA ILE A 15 2.16 -8.10 2.43
C ILE A 15 2.06 -8.19 0.91
N PRO A 16 2.04 -9.39 0.28
CA PRO A 16 1.92 -9.49 -1.17
C PRO A 16 0.57 -8.96 -1.68
N TRP A 17 -0.51 -9.07 -0.90
CA TRP A 17 -1.80 -8.48 -1.28
C TRP A 17 -1.76 -6.96 -1.32
N TYR A 18 -1.22 -6.31 -0.28
CA TYR A 18 -1.00 -4.86 -0.28
C TYR A 18 -0.10 -4.46 -1.44
N GLU A 19 0.95 -5.23 -1.72
CA GLU A 19 1.85 -4.97 -2.84
C GLU A 19 1.09 -4.95 -4.18
N GLN A 20 0.19 -5.92 -4.41
CA GLN A 20 -0.63 -5.97 -5.62
C GLN A 20 -1.70 -4.88 -5.66
N ALA A 21 -2.37 -4.59 -4.54
CA ALA A 21 -3.40 -3.56 -4.45
C ALA A 21 -2.82 -2.17 -4.76
N ILE A 22 -1.67 -1.85 -4.15
CA ILE A 22 -0.92 -0.63 -4.40
C ILE A 22 -0.48 -0.59 -5.86
N LYS A 23 0.11 -1.67 -6.40
CA LYS A 23 0.50 -1.73 -7.82
C LYS A 23 -0.64 -1.44 -8.77
N GLN A 24 -1.81 -2.03 -8.56
CA GLN A 24 -2.98 -1.78 -9.40
C GLN A 24 -3.44 -0.32 -9.29
N HIS A 25 -3.45 0.23 -8.07
CA HIS A 25 -3.81 1.63 -7.85
C HIS A 25 -2.82 2.58 -8.54
N LEU A 26 -1.52 2.32 -8.42
CA LEU A 26 -0.48 3.07 -9.13
C LEU A 26 -0.63 2.94 -10.64
N ASN A 27 -0.97 1.75 -11.15
CA ASN A 27 -1.16 1.54 -12.58
C ASN A 27 -2.33 2.37 -13.13
N GLU A 28 -3.45 2.42 -12.42
CA GLU A 28 -4.60 3.25 -12.79
C GLU A 28 -4.30 4.75 -12.67
N HIS A 29 -3.49 5.14 -11.68
CA HIS A 29 -3.05 6.52 -11.46
C HIS A 29 -1.66 6.81 -12.07
N SER A 30 -1.20 6.04 -13.06
CA SER A 30 0.15 6.19 -13.64
C SER A 30 0.40 7.57 -14.24
N SER A 31 -0.66 8.27 -14.63
CA SER A 31 -0.60 9.61 -15.21
C SER A 31 -0.54 10.74 -14.15
N SER A 32 -0.62 10.41 -12.85
CA SER A 32 -0.67 11.38 -11.76
C SER A 32 0.27 11.00 -10.62
N LEU A 33 1.06 11.99 -10.18
CA LEU A 33 1.87 11.89 -8.96
C LEU A 33 0.99 11.51 -7.77
N THR A 34 1.10 10.25 -7.36
CA THR A 34 0.33 9.71 -6.24
C THR A 34 1.26 9.58 -5.05
N VAL A 35 0.92 10.27 -3.97
CA VAL A 35 1.65 10.22 -2.70
C VAL A 35 0.87 9.31 -1.76
N LEU A 36 1.49 8.22 -1.32
CA LEU A 36 0.88 7.22 -0.45
C LEU A 36 1.67 7.10 0.86
N THR A 37 0.96 7.08 1.98
CA THR A 37 1.51 6.71 3.29
C THR A 37 1.07 5.31 3.69
N ALA A 38 1.80 4.64 4.58
CA ALA A 38 1.42 3.31 5.07
C ALA A 38 0.03 3.30 5.71
N ARG A 39 -0.34 4.41 6.37
CA ARG A 39 -1.65 4.60 6.98
C ARG A 39 -2.74 4.80 5.92
N GLU A 40 -2.51 5.64 4.92
CA GLU A 40 -3.47 5.82 3.82
C GLU A 40 -3.67 4.53 3.04
N VAL A 41 -2.63 3.76 2.76
CA VAL A 41 -2.76 2.46 2.10
C VAL A 41 -3.61 1.51 2.94
N ALA A 42 -3.39 1.46 4.25
CA ALA A 42 -4.17 0.60 5.12
C ALA A 42 -5.65 1.06 5.23
N ASP A 43 -5.93 2.36 5.07
CA ASP A 43 -7.27 2.95 5.06
C ASP A 43 -7.99 2.77 3.70
N LEU A 44 -7.26 2.94 2.59
CA LEU A 44 -7.74 2.75 1.21
C LEU A 44 -8.06 1.29 0.91
N PHE A 45 -7.33 0.36 1.54
CA PHE A 45 -7.49 -1.07 1.36
C PHE A 45 -7.85 -1.73 2.70
N PRO A 46 -9.08 -1.46 3.21
CA PRO A 46 -9.53 -2.01 4.47
C PRO A 46 -9.86 -3.50 4.32
N LEU A 47 -9.45 -4.30 5.30
CA LEU A 47 -9.75 -5.72 5.33
C LEU A 47 -11.12 -5.93 6.03
N PRO A 48 -12.11 -6.56 5.37
CA PRO A 48 -13.47 -6.70 5.91
C PRO A 48 -13.53 -7.58 7.16
N GLN A 49 -12.51 -8.39 7.43
CA GLN A 49 -12.46 -9.22 8.64
C GLN A 49 -12.05 -8.46 9.90
N LYS A 50 -11.59 -7.21 9.77
CA LYS A 50 -11.18 -6.38 10.91
C LYS A 50 -11.94 -5.06 10.90
N LYS A 51 -12.54 -4.72 12.03
CA LYS A 51 -13.32 -3.48 12.23
C LYS A 51 -12.47 -2.21 12.22
N GLU A 52 -11.17 -2.34 12.47
CA GLU A 52 -10.23 -1.22 12.58
C GLU A 52 -8.90 -1.59 11.94
N VAL A 53 -8.25 -0.60 11.31
CA VAL A 53 -6.89 -0.72 10.78
C VAL A 53 -5.93 -0.93 11.94
N GLY A 54 -5.45 -2.16 12.11
CA GLY A 54 -4.50 -2.50 13.15
C GLY A 54 -3.06 -2.10 12.79
N VAL A 55 -2.20 -2.07 13.80
CA VAL A 55 -0.75 -1.85 13.64
C VAL A 55 -0.13 -2.87 12.67
N GLN A 56 -0.68 -4.09 12.62
CA GLN A 56 -0.23 -5.14 11.70
C GLN A 56 -0.50 -4.79 10.24
N GLU A 57 -1.65 -4.19 9.93
CA GLU A 57 -2.01 -3.76 8.57
C GLU A 57 -1.13 -2.59 8.14
N ILE A 58 -0.90 -1.61 9.01
CA ILE A 58 0.01 -0.49 8.74
C ILE A 58 1.42 -1.01 8.47
N LYS A 59 1.94 -1.95 9.28
CA LYS A 59 3.26 -2.57 9.05
C LYS A 59 3.30 -3.38 7.77
N ALA A 60 2.23 -4.09 7.42
CA ALA A 60 2.17 -4.86 6.19
C ALA A 60 2.15 -3.94 4.96
N ALA A 61 1.37 -2.85 5.02
CA ALA A 61 1.33 -1.80 4.02
C ALA A 61 2.68 -1.09 3.88
N GLU A 62 3.33 -0.73 4.99
CA GLU A 62 4.68 -0.14 5.00
C GLU A 62 5.69 -1.07 4.31
N LYS A 63 5.73 -2.35 4.69
CA LYS A 63 6.62 -3.32 4.04
C LYS A 63 6.33 -3.50 2.55
N ALA A 64 5.06 -3.48 2.15
CA ALA A 64 4.68 -3.56 0.74
C ALA A 64 5.18 -2.32 -0.03
N LEU A 65 5.00 -1.12 0.54
CA LEU A 65 5.50 0.13 -0.02
C LEU A 65 7.03 0.14 -0.12
N GLU A 66 7.74 -0.34 0.91
CA GLU A 66 9.20 -0.47 0.89
C GLU A 66 9.68 -1.44 -0.19
N GLN A 67 8.98 -2.56 -0.39
CA GLN A 67 9.30 -3.51 -1.46
C GLN A 67 9.09 -2.91 -2.84
N LEU A 68 7.98 -2.18 -3.04
CA LEU A 68 7.73 -1.47 -4.29
C LEU A 68 8.76 -0.38 -4.54
N ALA A 69 9.16 0.35 -3.48
CA ALA A 69 10.19 1.36 -3.59
C ALA A 69 11.55 0.75 -3.92
N SER A 70 11.90 -0.37 -3.28
CA SER A 70 13.13 -1.12 -3.57
C SER A 70 13.15 -1.67 -5.00
N LYS A 71 11.98 -1.96 -5.58
CA LYS A 71 11.81 -2.38 -6.99
C LYS A 71 11.87 -1.21 -7.97
N GLY A 72 11.98 0.03 -7.49
CA GLY A 72 12.02 1.23 -8.32
C GLY A 72 10.64 1.69 -8.84
N LEU A 73 9.55 1.15 -8.30
CA LEU A 73 8.18 1.57 -8.64
C LEU A 73 7.70 2.77 -7.82
N LEU A 74 8.35 3.04 -6.68
CA LEU A 74 8.02 4.13 -5.79
C LEU A 74 9.31 4.79 -5.27
N CYS A 75 9.27 6.09 -5.08
CA CYS A 75 10.29 6.81 -4.35
C CYS A 75 9.85 7.02 -2.90
N ARG A 76 10.58 6.44 -1.95
CA ARG A 76 10.40 6.77 -0.53
C ARG A 76 11.01 8.15 -0.27
N ARG A 77 10.18 9.07 0.23
CA ARG A 77 10.52 10.43 0.65
C ARG A 77 10.12 10.60 2.10
N GLU A 78 11.02 11.10 2.92
CA GLU A 78 10.67 11.55 4.26
C GLU A 78 10.25 13.02 4.19
N ILE A 79 8.99 13.30 4.51
CA ILE A 79 8.45 14.66 4.51
C ILE A 79 7.91 14.92 5.91
N GLN A 80 8.47 15.91 6.61
CA GLN A 80 8.08 16.26 7.98
C GLN A 80 8.18 15.09 8.99
N GLY A 81 9.13 14.16 8.78
CA GLY A 81 9.31 12.98 9.63
C GLY A 81 8.35 11.83 9.33
N GLU A 82 7.54 11.94 8.27
CA GLU A 82 6.63 10.88 7.82
C GLU A 82 7.15 10.25 6.52
N ALA A 83 7.18 8.92 6.47
CA ALA A 83 7.58 8.17 5.29
C ALA A 83 6.44 8.20 4.26
N ARG A 84 6.69 8.88 3.14
CA ARG A 84 5.78 9.00 2.00
C ARG A 84 6.37 8.29 0.80
N TYR A 85 5.51 7.64 0.03
CA TYR A 85 5.90 6.88 -1.15
C TYR A 85 5.25 7.51 -2.37
N ILE A 86 6.06 7.87 -3.36
CA ILE A 86 5.62 8.66 -4.50
C ILE A 86 5.91 7.88 -5.79
N ASN A 87 4.93 7.79 -6.68
CA ASN A 87 5.15 7.27 -8.04
C ASN A 87 5.75 8.38 -8.92
N ASP A 88 6.86 8.09 -9.63
CA ASP A 88 7.59 9.02 -10.51
C ASP A 88 7.37 8.70 -11.98
#